data_AF-A0A1H2GG47-F1
#
_entry.id   AF-A0A1H2GG47-F1
#
_cell.length_a   1.000
_cell.length_b   1.000
_cell.length_c   1.000
_cell.angle_alpha   90.00
_cell.angle_beta   90.00
_cell.angle_gamma   90.00
#
_symmetry.space_group_name_H-M   'P 1'
#
loop_
_entity.id
_entity.type
_entity.pdbx_description
1 polymer ?
#
loop_
_entity_poly.entity_id
_entity_poly.type
_entity_poly.pdbx_seq_one_letter_code
_entity_poly.pdbx_strand_id
1 'polypeptide(L)' 'MDWLEKVYDRQGHLNEPPFKMRALLRIYNKPITQSTTEEQIRNNPLGIYIQDFSWSKQT' A
#
# COMPACT_ATOMS: atom_id res chain seq x y z
N MET A 1 9.30 -0.96 -3.30
CA MET A 1 8.95 -1.61 -2.02
C MET A 1 8.85 -3.10 -2.26
N ASP A 2 9.45 -3.91 -1.40
CA ASP A 2 9.47 -5.37 -1.55
C ASP A 2 8.75 -6.02 -0.36
N TRP A 3 7.95 -7.06 -0.60
CA TRP A 3 7.31 -7.84 0.45
C TRP A 3 7.25 -9.33 0.12
N LEU A 4 7.00 -10.16 1.12
CA LEU A 4 6.72 -11.57 0.97
C LEU A 4 5.21 -11.79 1.08
N GLU A 5 4.58 -12.28 0.01
CA GLU A 5 3.14 -12.52 -0.05
C GLU A 5 2.82 -13.97 0.34
N LYS A 6 1.75 -14.14 1.12
CA LYS A 6 1.20 -15.44 1.51
C LYS A 6 -0.28 -15.47 1.17
N VAL A 7 -0.70 -16.44 0.36
CA VAL A 7 -2.09 -16.61 -0.05
C VAL A 7 -2.66 -17.84 0.63
N TYR A 8 -3.77 -17.66 1.35
CA TYR A 8 -4.46 -18.72 2.07
C TYR A 8 -5.82 -18.98 1.43
N ASP A 9 -6.26 -20.23 1.45
CA ASP A 9 -7.64 -20.59 1.14
C ASP A 9 -8.58 -20.19 2.30
N ARG A 10 -9.90 -20.39 2.10
CA ARG A 10 -10.91 -20.11 3.15
C ARG A 10 -10.82 -21.04 4.36
N GLN A 11 -10.10 -22.15 4.25
CA GLN A 11 -9.91 -23.15 5.31
C GLN A 11 -8.61 -22.90 6.09
N GLY A 12 -7.79 -21.93 5.67
CA GLY A 12 -6.53 -21.54 6.30
C GLY A 12 -5.30 -22.28 5.77
N HIS A 13 -5.41 -23.11 4.74
CA HIS A 13 -4.25 -23.74 4.10
C HIS A 13 -3.58 -22.80 3.11
N LEU A 14 -2.26 -22.90 2.97
CA LEU A 14 -1.50 -22.15 1.96
C LEU A 14 -1.90 -22.63 0.57
N ASN A 15 -2.38 -21.71 -0.26
CA ASN A 15 -2.77 -21.99 -1.64
C ASN A 15 -1.54 -22.15 -2.55
N GLU A 16 -0.50 -21.35 -2.30
CA GLU A 16 0.79 -21.45 -2.99
C GLU A 16 1.95 -21.16 -2.02
N PRO A 17 3.18 -21.62 -2.33
CA PRO A 17 4.37 -21.26 -1.56
C PRO A 17 4.54 -19.73 -1.51
N PRO A 18 4.95 -19.15 -0.37
CA PRO A 18 5.17 -17.71 -0.27
C PRO A 18 6.15 -17.19 -1.34
N PHE A 19 5.80 -16.10 -2.00
CA PHE A 19 6.59 -15.52 -3.09
C PHE A 19 6.88 -14.04 -2.83
N LYS A 20 7.99 -13.56 -3.39
CA LYS A 20 8.38 -12.16 -3.25
C LYS A 20 7.64 -11.31 -4.29
N MET A 21 7.22 -10.14 -3.84
CA MET A 21 6.57 -9.13 -4.67
C MET A 21 7.39 -7.84 -4.64
N ARG A 22 7.30 -7.08 -5.74
CA ARG A 22 7.90 -5.76 -5.86
C ARG A 22 6.85 -4.77 -6.33
N ALA A 23 6.75 -3.63 -5.65
CA ALA A 23 5.94 -2.49 -6.04
C ALA A 23 6.82 -1.29 -6.41
N LEU A 24 6.43 -0.65 -7.50
CA LEU A 24 6.81 0.70 -7.87
C LEU A 24 5.64 1.64 -7.54
N LEU A 25 5.92 2.66 -6.74
CA LEU A 25 4.91 3.59 -6.22
C LEU A 25 5.34 5.01 -6.58
N ARG A 26 4.45 5.78 -7.19
CA ARG A 26 4.59 7.24 -7.27
C ARG A 26 3.75 7.86 -6.17
N ILE A 27 4.42 8.55 -5.27
CA ILE A 27 3.78 9.25 -4.15
C ILE A 27 3.86 10.76 -4.34
N TYR A 28 2.88 11.47 -3.78
CA TYR A 28 2.91 12.92 -3.67
C TYR A 28 2.36 13.35 -2.31
N ASN A 29 2.81 14.53 -1.86
CA ASN A 29 2.34 15.12 -0.62
C ASN A 29 1.30 16.19 -0.93
N LYS A 30 0.17 16.13 -0.25
CA LYS A 30 -0.84 17.20 -0.28
C LYS A 30 -0.70 18.02 1.00
N PRO A 31 -0.36 19.32 0.92
CA PRO A 31 -0.25 20.16 2.10
C PRO A 31 -1.61 20.31 2.79
N ILE A 32 -1.57 20.43 4.11
CA ILE A 32 -2.75 20.76 4.92
C ILE A 32 -3.16 22.21 4.58
N THR A 33 -4.44 22.39 4.30
CA THR A 33 -5.03 23.69 3.94
C THR A 33 -6.18 24.01 4.89
N GLN A 34 -6.73 25.22 4.81
CA GLN A 34 -7.90 25.61 5.63
C GLN A 34 -9.14 24.75 5.34
N SER A 35 -9.20 24.08 4.18
CA SER A 35 -10.26 23.13 3.83
C SER A 35 -10.00 21.69 4.31
N THR A 36 -8.82 21.41 4.87
CA THR A 36 -8.51 20.07 5.38
C THR A 36 -9.16 19.88 6.75
N THR A 37 -9.99 18.84 6.90
CA THR A 37 -10.68 18.58 8.17
C THR A 37 -9.77 17.94 9.20
N GLU A 38 -10.07 18.11 10.49
CA GLU A 38 -9.32 17.44 11.56
C GLU A 38 -9.32 15.91 11.43
N GLU A 39 -10.43 15.34 10.98
CA GLU A 39 -10.53 13.91 10.71
C GLU A 39 -9.54 13.44 9.63
N GLN A 40 -9.42 14.21 8.54
CA GLN A 40 -8.46 13.92 7.48
C GLN A 40 -7.02 13.97 7.99
N ILE A 41 -6.70 14.92 8.88
CA ILE A 41 -5.38 15.03 9.52
C ILE A 41 -5.12 13.84 10.44
N ARG A 42 -6.11 13.39 11.22
CA ARG A 42 -5.95 12.21 12.08
C ARG A 42 -5.70 10.93 11.27
N ASN A 43 -6.37 10.77 10.14
CA ASN A 43 -6.21 9.59 9.29
C ASN A 43 -4.91 9.59 8.48
N ASN A 44 -4.40 10.77 8.09
CA ASN A 44 -3.15 10.89 7.33
C ASN A 44 -2.40 12.20 7.70
N PRO A 45 -1.71 12.25 8.84
CA PRO A 45 -1.10 13.48 9.34
C PRO A 45 0.05 13.99 8.47
N LEU A 46 0.66 13.10 7.68
CA LEU A 46 1.75 13.45 6.77
C LEU A 46 1.25 13.86 5.38
N GLY A 47 -0.05 13.70 5.10
CA GLY A 47 -0.64 14.05 3.81
C GLY A 47 0.01 13.33 2.63
N ILE A 48 0.48 12.10 2.82
CA ILE A 48 1.12 11.29 1.77
C ILE A 48 0.04 10.53 1.01
N TYR A 49 0.00 10.66 -0.31
CA TYR A 49 -0.95 9.99 -1.19
C TYR A 49 -0.22 9.23 -2.30
N ILE A 50 -0.82 8.15 -2.77
CA ILE A 50 -0.33 7.38 -3.92
C ILE A 50 -1.00 7.97 -5.18
N GLN A 51 -0.18 8.42 -6.13
CA GLN A 51 -0.63 8.91 -7.43
C GLN A 51 -0.83 7.77 -8.43
N ASP A 52 0.16 6.89 -8.52
CA ASP A 52 0.13 5.69 -9.34
C ASP A 52 0.90 4.55 -8.66
N PHE A 53 0.58 3.33 -9.04
CA PHE A 53 1.28 2.14 -8.56
C PHE A 53 1.29 1.05 -9.62
N SER A 54 2.32 0.22 -9.55
CA SER A 54 2.38 -1.07 -10.21
C SER A 54 3.11 -2.06 -9.32
N TRP A 55 2.73 -3.33 -9.39
CA TRP A 55 3.45 -4.39 -8.70
C TRP A 55 3.44 -5.68 -9.48
N SER A 56 4.43 -6.52 -9.22
CA SER A 56 4.55 -7.84 -9.85
C SER A 56 5.26 -8.82 -8.94
N LYS A 57 5.04 -10.12 -9.20
CA LYS A 57 5.87 -11.20 -8.62
C LYS A 57 7.31 -10.98 -9.07
N GLN A 58 8.25 -11.04 -8.13
CA GLN A 58 9.67 -11.04 -8.46
C GLN A 58 9.98 -12.37 -9.14
N THR A 59 10.48 -12.29 -10.37
CA THR A 59 10.87 -13.45 -11.18
C THR A 59 12.17 -14.06 -10.66
#